data_AF-A0A6B2URY2-F1
#
_entry.id   AF-A0A6B2URY2-F1
#
_cell.length_a   1.000
_cell.length_b   1.000
_cell.length_c   1.000
_cell.angle_alpha   90.00
_cell.angle_beta   90.00
_cell.angle_gamma   90.00
#
_symmetry.space_group_name_H-M   'P 1'
#
loop_
_entity.id
_entity.type
_entity.pdbx_description
1 polymer ?
#
loop_
_entity_poly.entity_id
_entity_poly.type
_entity_poly.pdbx_seq_one_letter_code
_entity_poly.pdbx_strand_id
1 'polypeptide(L)'
;MPKSIPLASRFYEPVIDQHESWIAINPRQGCPKNCGYCYLKDRGQTLVKPVEVATPQDTVVQLLASPYYHRDAVLALYTCTDALATPPNRAHLIKLLHALAAERIPNPVCLITKCAFTADVLTCLETVQRKGLRVIVYLSYSGLGPDVEQGIDHDALRANFPALHRIGTPVIHYWRPFLPTNSTPEAVTRVLDHVTQYARCSVAIGLKVKPGGHELLTGLWPELADKDKDDVERASSVWPEQMRAMLPHLPDTYGDYPIYETNTCALSYVLDQPDRFHILGSAVCQKQNHCPAAQRALCEKGEPAPPVNENAITAHLEKLGVTEVPRSWDPDSKTLTFLAPIPTAPANNLAQTLRIRVRTAANANDHYWTGKATGSVPLTIPGNRAV
;
A
#
# COMPACT_ATOMS: atom_id res chain seq x y z
N MET A 1 24.38 -18.25 10.81
CA MET A 1 23.77 -17.44 9.73
C MET A 1 22.70 -18.28 9.06
N PRO A 2 21.46 -17.79 8.88
CA PRO A 2 20.46 -18.53 8.12
C PRO A 2 21.02 -18.82 6.72
N LYS A 3 20.87 -20.06 6.24
CA LYS A 3 21.33 -20.47 4.91
C LYS A 3 20.67 -19.55 3.87
N SER A 4 21.47 -18.88 3.05
CA SER A 4 20.95 -18.02 1.99
C SER A 4 20.10 -18.86 1.03
N ILE A 5 18.83 -18.50 0.86
CA ILE A 5 17.95 -19.17 -0.12
C ILE A 5 18.53 -18.93 -1.52
N PRO A 6 18.81 -20.00 -2.30
CA PRO A 6 19.36 -19.88 -3.66
C PRO A 6 18.48 -18.97 -4.52
N LEU A 7 19.11 -18.23 -5.45
CA LEU A 7 18.38 -17.31 -6.34
C LEU A 7 17.24 -18.00 -7.10
N ALA A 8 17.47 -19.23 -7.55
CA ALA A 8 16.49 -20.05 -8.29
C ALA A 8 15.30 -20.52 -7.43
N SER A 9 15.40 -20.44 -6.10
CA SER A 9 14.35 -20.85 -5.17
C SER A 9 13.52 -19.67 -4.64
N ARG A 10 13.81 -18.44 -5.10
CA ARG A 10 13.06 -17.24 -4.71
C ARG A 10 11.87 -17.04 -5.62
N PHE A 11 10.77 -16.61 -5.04
CA PHE A 11 9.60 -16.18 -5.79
C PHE A 11 9.77 -14.73 -6.21
N TYR A 12 9.65 -14.43 -7.50
CA TYR A 12 9.70 -13.08 -8.06
C TYR A 12 8.33 -12.68 -8.58
N GLU A 13 7.92 -11.45 -8.26
CA GLU A 13 6.69 -10.89 -8.82
C GLU A 13 6.90 -10.44 -10.28
N PRO A 14 5.82 -10.29 -11.06
CA PRO A 14 5.87 -9.55 -12.30
C PRO A 14 6.46 -8.15 -12.09
N VAL A 15 7.14 -7.64 -13.12
CA VAL A 15 7.66 -6.26 -13.13
C VAL A 15 6.51 -5.26 -13.00
N ILE A 16 5.39 -5.53 -13.65
CA ILE A 16 4.17 -4.72 -13.58
C ILE A 16 3.05 -5.61 -13.07
N ASP A 17 2.45 -5.21 -11.95
CA ASP A 17 1.33 -5.92 -11.33
C ASP A 17 0.28 -4.95 -10.80
N GLN A 18 -0.91 -5.44 -10.48
CA GLN A 18 -2.01 -4.64 -9.93
C GLN A 18 -2.22 -4.96 -8.45
N HIS A 19 -1.99 -3.97 -7.60
CA HIS A 19 -2.37 -4.03 -6.18
C HIS A 19 -3.70 -3.31 -5.94
N GLU A 20 -4.23 -3.41 -4.72
CA GLU A 20 -5.50 -2.81 -4.31
C GLU A 20 -5.58 -1.32 -4.66
N SER A 21 -4.52 -0.54 -4.48
CA SER A 21 -4.58 0.93 -4.58
C SER A 21 -3.80 1.54 -5.74
N TRP A 22 -3.01 0.73 -6.45
CA TRP A 22 -2.04 1.21 -7.45
C TRP A 22 -1.56 0.09 -8.35
N ILE A 23 -0.93 0.47 -9.46
CA ILE A 23 -0.08 -0.42 -10.25
C ILE A 23 1.28 -0.51 -9.55
N ALA A 24 1.69 -1.71 -9.19
CA ALA A 24 3.00 -1.99 -8.61
C ALA A 24 4.04 -2.14 -9.73
N ILE A 25 5.20 -1.50 -9.54
CA ILE A 25 6.32 -1.50 -10.48
C ILE A 25 7.56 -2.06 -9.77
N ASN A 26 7.95 -3.29 -10.08
CA ASN A 26 8.95 -4.09 -9.35
C ASN A 26 10.17 -4.48 -10.21
N PRO A 27 10.90 -3.52 -10.80
CA PRO A 27 12.04 -3.79 -11.70
C PRO A 27 13.29 -4.23 -10.95
N ARG A 28 13.33 -4.05 -9.63
CA ARG A 28 14.32 -4.65 -8.75
C ARG A 28 13.62 -5.31 -7.57
N GLN A 29 14.07 -6.50 -7.20
CA GLN A 29 13.42 -7.32 -6.17
C GLN A 29 14.43 -7.95 -5.21
N GLY A 30 14.05 -8.03 -3.95
CA GLY A 30 14.85 -8.52 -2.84
C GLY A 30 15.23 -7.36 -1.92
N CYS A 31 15.28 -7.60 -0.62
CA CYS A 31 15.54 -6.57 0.38
C CYS A 31 16.64 -7.02 1.34
N PRO A 32 17.65 -6.18 1.63
CA PRO A 32 18.69 -6.52 2.60
C PRO A 32 18.20 -6.44 4.05
N LYS A 33 17.00 -5.90 4.29
CA LYS A 33 16.42 -5.70 5.61
C LYS A 33 15.71 -6.96 6.11
N ASN A 34 15.46 -7.04 7.42
CA ASN A 34 14.88 -8.22 8.06
C ASN A 34 13.76 -7.85 9.05
N CYS A 35 12.80 -7.02 8.63
CA CYS A 35 11.64 -6.71 9.46
C CYS A 35 10.85 -7.99 9.78
N GLY A 36 10.53 -8.23 11.06
CA GLY A 36 9.90 -9.46 11.54
C GLY A 36 8.60 -9.83 10.82
N TYR A 37 7.81 -8.81 10.46
CA TYR A 37 6.52 -8.93 9.78
C TYR A 37 6.60 -8.91 8.24
N CYS A 38 7.79 -8.90 7.64
CA CYS A 38 7.94 -8.65 6.22
C CYS A 38 7.43 -9.83 5.38
N TYR A 39 6.43 -9.57 4.53
CA TYR A 39 5.87 -10.57 3.62
C TYR A 39 6.87 -11.14 2.60
N LEU A 40 8.00 -10.44 2.36
CA LEU A 40 9.08 -10.92 1.49
C LEU A 40 9.84 -12.11 2.09
N LYS A 41 9.72 -12.39 3.40
CA LYS A 41 10.39 -13.53 4.06
C LYS A 41 10.01 -14.84 3.38
N ASP A 42 8.73 -15.05 3.16
CA ASP A 42 8.19 -16.30 2.61
C ASP A 42 8.47 -16.45 1.11
N ARG A 43 8.98 -15.39 0.47
CA ARG A 43 9.43 -15.40 -0.92
C ARG A 43 10.94 -15.62 -1.04
N GLY A 44 11.62 -15.80 0.09
CA GLY A 44 13.08 -15.84 0.17
C GLY A 44 13.73 -14.52 -0.24
N GLN A 45 13.03 -13.41 -0.06
CA GLN A 45 13.41 -12.08 -0.56
C GLN A 45 13.86 -11.11 0.54
N THR A 46 14.05 -11.55 1.78
CA THR A 46 14.69 -10.77 2.86
C THR A 46 16.12 -11.23 3.11
N LEU A 47 16.96 -10.36 3.69
CA LEU A 47 18.39 -10.62 3.93
C LEU A 47 19.16 -10.99 2.65
N VAL A 48 18.74 -10.41 1.52
CA VAL A 48 19.35 -10.68 0.21
C VAL A 48 19.67 -9.40 -0.52
N LYS A 49 20.66 -9.48 -1.41
CA LYS A 49 20.96 -8.39 -2.35
C LYS A 49 19.81 -8.30 -3.37
N PRO A 50 19.23 -7.10 -3.60
CA PRO A 50 18.23 -6.91 -4.64
C PRO A 50 18.79 -7.20 -6.03
N VAL A 51 18.03 -7.95 -6.83
CA VAL A 51 18.34 -8.29 -8.22
C VAL A 51 17.57 -7.38 -9.17
N GLU A 52 18.19 -7.00 -10.28
CA GLU A 52 17.52 -6.29 -11.37
C GLU A 52 16.81 -7.29 -12.28
N VAL A 53 15.50 -7.12 -12.43
CA VAL A 53 14.65 -7.95 -13.30
C VAL A 53 14.19 -7.21 -14.56
N ALA A 54 14.30 -5.88 -14.58
CA ALA A 54 14.12 -5.05 -15.77
C ALA A 54 14.96 -3.78 -15.65
N THR A 55 15.47 -3.27 -16.76
CA THR A 55 16.13 -1.96 -16.80
C THR A 55 15.11 -0.83 -16.64
N PRO A 56 15.52 0.42 -16.32
CA PRO A 56 14.60 1.55 -16.26
C PRO A 56 13.77 1.75 -17.53
N GLN A 57 14.38 1.65 -18.71
CA GLN A 57 13.70 1.79 -20.00
C GLN A 57 12.75 0.62 -20.26
N ASP A 58 13.19 -0.62 -20.05
CA ASP A 58 12.33 -1.80 -20.23
C ASP A 58 11.14 -1.77 -19.28
N THR A 59 11.31 -1.21 -18.08
CA THR A 59 10.22 -1.03 -17.11
C THR A 59 9.13 -0.12 -17.67
N VAL A 60 9.49 0.99 -18.33
CA VAL A 60 8.52 1.91 -18.93
C VAL A 60 7.80 1.25 -20.11
N VAL A 61 8.54 0.51 -20.95
CA VAL A 61 7.95 -0.26 -22.06
C VAL A 61 6.95 -1.30 -21.53
N GLN A 62 7.34 -2.08 -20.50
CA GLN A 62 6.46 -3.06 -19.88
C GLN A 62 5.24 -2.42 -19.20
N LEU A 63 5.41 -1.26 -18.55
CA LEU A 63 4.30 -0.51 -17.96
C LEU A 63 3.27 -0.15 -19.03
N LEU A 64 3.70 0.48 -20.12
CA LEU A 64 2.81 0.95 -21.18
C LEU A 64 2.13 -0.20 -21.95
N ALA A 65 2.80 -1.36 -22.05
CA ALA A 65 2.26 -2.56 -22.65
C ALA A 65 1.34 -3.38 -21.73
N SER A 66 1.32 -3.09 -20.42
CA SER A 66 0.58 -3.88 -19.44
C SER A 66 -0.93 -3.75 -19.63
N PRO A 67 -1.70 -4.85 -19.55
CA PRO A 67 -3.17 -4.78 -19.58
C PRO A 67 -3.74 -3.99 -18.39
N TYR A 68 -2.98 -3.88 -17.29
CA TYR A 68 -3.36 -3.10 -16.11
C TYR A 68 -3.16 -1.59 -16.27
N TYR A 69 -2.40 -1.14 -17.27
CA TYR A 69 -2.11 0.28 -17.42
C TYR A 69 -3.35 1.10 -17.80
N HIS A 70 -3.55 2.18 -17.05
CA HIS A 70 -4.43 3.29 -17.38
C HIS A 70 -3.84 4.59 -16.82
N ARG A 71 -4.09 5.72 -17.50
CA ARG A 71 -3.46 7.03 -17.18
C ARG A 71 -3.78 7.58 -15.78
N ASP A 72 -4.85 7.06 -15.19
CA ASP A 72 -5.41 7.49 -13.92
C ASP A 72 -4.85 6.72 -12.71
N ALA A 73 -4.07 5.66 -12.95
CA ALA A 73 -3.48 4.86 -11.89
C ALA A 73 -2.37 5.62 -11.15
N VAL A 74 -2.21 5.35 -9.87
CA VAL A 74 -0.97 5.65 -9.15
C VAL A 74 0.03 4.52 -9.41
N LEU A 75 1.31 4.86 -9.60
CA LEU A 75 2.40 3.90 -9.80
C LEU A 75 3.21 3.76 -8.51
N ALA A 76 3.10 2.64 -7.80
CA ALA A 76 3.93 2.36 -6.63
C ALA A 76 5.23 1.67 -7.04
N LEU A 77 6.35 2.37 -6.90
CA LEU A 77 7.63 1.82 -7.29
C LEU A 77 8.22 0.94 -6.18
N TYR A 78 8.88 -0.14 -6.60
CA TYR A 78 9.70 -1.02 -5.78
C TYR A 78 8.95 -1.69 -4.62
N THR A 79 7.71 -2.14 -4.81
CA THR A 79 6.97 -2.81 -3.73
C THR A 79 7.63 -4.10 -3.23
N CYS A 80 8.49 -4.74 -4.05
CA CYS A 80 9.27 -5.93 -3.71
C CYS A 80 10.72 -5.66 -3.27
N THR A 81 11.06 -4.41 -2.93
CA THR A 81 12.35 -4.04 -2.31
C THR A 81 12.16 -2.73 -1.54
N ASP A 82 13.24 -2.12 -1.08
CA ASP A 82 13.22 -0.70 -0.72
C ASP A 82 14.16 0.02 -1.69
N ALA A 83 13.61 0.99 -2.42
CA ALA A 83 14.30 1.70 -3.49
C ALA A 83 15.56 2.43 -3.00
N LEU A 84 15.65 2.72 -1.69
CA LEU A 84 16.75 3.47 -1.10
C LEU A 84 17.73 2.59 -0.32
N ALA A 85 17.41 1.31 -0.09
CA ALA A 85 18.17 0.43 0.78
C ALA A 85 19.60 0.13 0.30
N THR A 86 19.91 0.26 -1.00
CA THR A 86 21.25 0.01 -1.54
C THR A 86 21.63 1.05 -2.60
N PRO A 87 22.94 1.33 -2.82
CA PRO A 87 23.37 2.22 -3.90
C PRO A 87 22.87 1.80 -5.29
N PRO A 88 22.90 0.50 -5.69
CA PRO A 88 22.32 0.09 -6.97
C PRO A 88 20.82 0.35 -7.10
N ASN A 89 20.04 0.17 -6.02
CA ASN A 89 18.61 0.49 -6.04
C ASN A 89 18.39 1.99 -6.24
N ARG A 90 19.13 2.85 -5.52
CA ARG A 90 19.03 4.32 -5.67
C ARG A 90 19.39 4.77 -7.07
N ALA A 91 20.49 4.26 -7.63
CA ALA A 91 20.89 4.57 -8.99
C ALA A 91 19.83 4.15 -10.02
N HIS A 92 19.19 2.99 -9.83
CA HIS A 92 18.10 2.56 -10.69
C HIS A 92 16.84 3.41 -10.53
N LEU A 93 16.47 3.78 -9.29
CA LEU A 93 15.34 4.66 -9.01
C LEU A 93 15.51 6.00 -9.74
N ILE A 94 16.68 6.64 -9.62
CA ILE A 94 16.99 7.91 -10.28
C ILE A 94 16.81 7.79 -11.79
N LYS A 95 17.36 6.74 -12.40
CA LYS A 95 17.21 6.50 -13.85
C LYS A 95 15.75 6.26 -14.25
N LEU A 96 14.99 5.50 -13.46
CA LEU A 96 13.58 5.21 -13.73
C LEU A 96 12.71 6.46 -13.63
N LEU A 97 12.89 7.29 -12.60
CA LEU A 97 12.17 8.56 -12.47
C LEU A 97 12.46 9.49 -13.65
N HIS A 98 13.71 9.54 -14.12
CA HIS A 98 14.05 10.29 -15.33
C HIS A 98 13.40 9.71 -16.59
N ALA A 99 13.35 8.37 -16.74
CA ALA A 99 12.68 7.73 -17.87
C ALA A 99 11.17 8.02 -17.87
N LEU A 100 10.50 7.89 -16.72
CA LEU A 100 9.07 8.23 -16.58
C LEU A 100 8.79 9.71 -16.91
N ALA A 101 9.65 10.62 -16.45
CA ALA A 101 9.53 12.04 -16.76
C ALA A 101 9.81 12.36 -18.23
N ALA A 102 10.76 11.66 -18.87
CA ALA A 102 11.08 11.83 -20.29
C ALA A 102 9.93 11.38 -21.20
N GLU A 103 9.30 10.25 -20.86
CA GLU A 103 8.10 9.73 -21.55
C GLU A 103 6.81 10.48 -21.18
N ARG A 104 6.90 11.52 -20.32
CA ARG A 104 5.78 12.34 -19.87
C ARG A 104 4.60 11.51 -19.34
N ILE A 105 4.91 10.47 -18.57
CA ILE A 105 3.89 9.62 -17.95
C ILE A 105 3.02 10.48 -17.01
N PRO A 106 1.69 10.54 -17.22
CA PRO A 106 0.81 11.44 -16.48
C PRO A 106 0.48 10.93 -15.06
N ASN A 107 0.73 9.65 -14.83
CA ASN A 107 0.42 8.96 -13.59
C ASN A 107 1.22 9.55 -12.41
N PRO A 108 0.59 9.77 -11.24
CA PRO A 108 1.33 10.01 -10.02
C PRO A 108 2.21 8.81 -9.68
N VAL A 109 3.40 9.09 -9.16
CA VAL A 109 4.36 8.09 -8.70
C VAL A 109 4.40 8.10 -7.19
N CYS A 110 4.37 6.91 -6.60
CA CYS A 110 4.47 6.68 -5.17
C CYS A 110 5.78 5.94 -4.85
N LEU A 111 6.56 6.49 -3.91
CA LEU A 111 7.74 5.83 -3.34
C LEU A 111 7.43 5.42 -1.91
N ILE A 112 7.60 4.15 -1.57
CA ILE A 112 7.42 3.64 -0.20
C ILE A 112 8.79 3.25 0.33
N THR A 113 9.18 3.80 1.48
CA THR A 113 10.52 3.52 2.03
C THR A 113 10.57 3.58 3.55
N LYS A 114 11.53 2.83 4.11
CA LYS A 114 12.02 2.92 5.48
C LYS A 114 13.45 3.43 5.55
N CYS A 115 14.05 3.75 4.41
CA CYS A 115 15.46 4.08 4.30
C CYS A 115 15.65 5.58 4.05
N ALA A 116 16.84 6.07 4.36
CA ALA A 116 17.18 7.49 4.25
C ALA A 116 17.19 7.94 2.78
N PHE A 117 16.67 9.14 2.53
CA PHE A 117 16.91 9.85 1.28
C PHE A 117 18.32 10.44 1.26
N THR A 118 19.06 10.15 0.20
CA THR A 118 20.38 10.75 -0.06
C THR A 118 20.22 12.02 -0.89
N ALA A 119 21.23 12.89 -0.86
CA ALA A 119 21.18 14.20 -1.53
C ALA A 119 20.93 14.11 -3.05
N ASP A 120 21.50 13.12 -3.71
CA ASP A 120 21.28 12.82 -5.14
C ASP A 120 19.83 12.41 -5.43
N VAL A 121 19.20 11.62 -4.55
CA VAL A 121 17.79 11.25 -4.69
C VAL A 121 16.89 12.46 -4.48
N LEU A 122 17.14 13.29 -3.45
CA LEU A 122 16.37 14.53 -3.24
C LEU A 122 16.48 15.48 -4.45
N THR A 123 17.70 15.67 -4.97
CA THR A 123 17.94 16.46 -6.19
C THR A 123 17.20 15.89 -7.40
N CYS A 124 17.15 14.56 -7.53
CA CYS A 124 16.39 13.88 -8.58
C CYS A 124 14.88 14.16 -8.44
N LEU A 125 14.31 14.05 -7.23
CA LEU A 125 12.90 14.33 -6.96
C LEU A 125 12.53 15.75 -7.39
N GLU A 126 13.27 16.76 -6.93
CA GLU A 126 13.05 18.16 -7.32
C GLU A 126 13.11 18.34 -8.84
N THR A 127 14.04 17.63 -9.50
CA THR A 127 14.21 17.71 -10.95
C THR A 127 13.05 17.11 -11.72
N VAL A 128 12.56 15.93 -11.33
CA VAL A 128 11.44 15.30 -12.04
C VAL A 128 10.10 15.97 -11.71
N GLN A 129 9.93 16.50 -10.50
CA GLN A 129 8.77 17.31 -10.12
C GLN A 129 8.69 18.59 -10.95
N ARG A 130 9.80 19.30 -11.17
CA ARG A 130 9.84 20.47 -12.09
C ARG A 130 9.52 20.11 -13.54
N LYS A 131 9.71 18.85 -13.95
CA LYS A 131 9.29 18.34 -15.26
C LYS A 131 7.83 17.88 -15.30
N GLY A 132 7.08 18.06 -14.22
CA GLY A 132 5.66 17.73 -14.11
C GLY A 132 5.35 16.33 -13.58
N LEU A 133 6.36 15.53 -13.23
CA LEU A 133 6.12 14.22 -12.62
C LEU A 133 5.65 14.41 -11.18
N ARG A 134 4.40 14.03 -10.89
CA ARG A 134 3.83 14.09 -9.55
C ARG A 134 4.40 12.95 -8.71
N VAL A 135 5.20 13.27 -7.69
CA VAL A 135 5.79 12.28 -6.79
C VAL A 135 5.20 12.44 -5.39
N ILE A 136 4.76 11.33 -4.79
CA ILE A 136 4.29 11.22 -3.41
C ILE A 136 5.20 10.21 -2.70
N VAL A 137 5.55 10.50 -1.45
CA VAL A 137 6.39 9.60 -0.65
C VAL A 137 5.60 9.06 0.54
N TYR A 138 5.59 7.75 0.67
CA TYR A 138 5.13 7.02 1.84
C TYR A 138 6.33 6.71 2.74
N LEU A 139 6.43 7.42 3.86
CA LEU A 139 7.41 7.10 4.89
C LEU A 139 6.82 6.06 5.84
N SER A 140 7.36 4.84 5.77
CA SER A 140 6.91 3.71 6.59
C SER A 140 7.49 3.76 7.99
N TYR A 141 7.04 4.73 8.78
CA TYR A 141 7.42 4.94 10.17
C TYR A 141 6.31 4.42 11.07
N SER A 142 6.60 3.45 11.93
CA SER A 142 5.55 2.84 12.77
C SER A 142 5.78 2.99 14.26
N GLY A 143 6.87 3.65 14.66
CA GLY A 143 7.29 3.69 16.05
C GLY A 143 7.80 2.34 16.60
N LEU A 144 8.08 1.38 15.71
CA LEU A 144 8.69 0.09 16.05
C LEU A 144 10.21 0.24 16.21
N GLY A 145 10.81 -0.64 17.01
CA GLY A 145 12.25 -0.64 17.31
C GLY A 145 13.06 -1.60 16.41
N PRO A 146 14.39 -1.64 16.62
CA PRO A 146 15.31 -2.49 15.87
C PRO A 146 15.15 -3.99 16.16
N ASP A 147 14.50 -4.34 17.27
CA ASP A 147 14.08 -5.70 17.62
C ASP A 147 13.11 -6.27 16.58
N VAL A 148 12.17 -5.44 16.10
CA VAL A 148 11.22 -5.81 15.05
C VAL A 148 11.74 -5.45 13.65
N GLU A 149 12.33 -4.26 13.48
CA GLU A 149 12.70 -3.70 12.18
C GLU A 149 14.22 -3.73 11.95
N GLN A 150 14.77 -4.94 11.88
CA GLN A 150 16.22 -5.14 11.78
C GLN A 150 16.81 -4.57 10.48
N GLY A 151 17.85 -3.76 10.66
CA GLY A 151 18.59 -3.10 9.58
C GLY A 151 18.00 -1.77 9.14
N ILE A 152 16.92 -1.29 9.77
CA ILE A 152 16.38 0.05 9.55
C ILE A 152 17.10 1.05 10.46
N ASP A 153 17.44 2.21 9.90
CA ASP A 153 17.93 3.35 10.67
C ASP A 153 16.75 4.29 10.93
N HIS A 154 16.18 4.18 12.13
CA HIS A 154 14.95 4.88 12.50
C HIS A 154 15.14 6.39 12.63
N ASP A 155 16.33 6.86 13.03
CA ASP A 155 16.62 8.29 13.13
C ASP A 155 16.76 8.90 11.74
N ALA A 156 17.45 8.22 10.83
CA ALA A 156 17.52 8.67 9.43
C ALA A 156 16.14 8.62 8.75
N LEU A 157 15.31 7.62 9.05
CA LEU A 157 13.91 7.59 8.59
C LEU A 157 13.11 8.77 9.12
N ARG A 158 13.23 9.11 10.41
CA ARG A 158 12.55 10.29 10.98
C ARG A 158 13.04 11.60 10.35
N ALA A 159 14.32 11.69 10.02
CA ALA A 159 14.89 12.86 9.34
C ALA A 159 14.39 13.06 7.90
N ASN A 160 13.83 12.01 7.26
CA ASN A 160 13.23 12.15 5.94
C ASN A 160 12.01 13.08 5.93
N PHE A 161 11.22 13.13 7.01
CA PHE A 161 10.02 13.96 7.10
C PHE A 161 10.31 15.45 6.86
N PRO A 162 11.17 16.13 7.65
CA PRO A 162 11.54 17.51 7.38
C PRO A 162 12.34 17.70 6.08
N ALA A 163 13.10 16.69 5.64
CA ALA A 163 13.84 16.78 4.37
C ALA A 163 12.91 16.87 3.15
N LEU A 164 11.90 16.00 3.08
CA LEU A 164 10.91 15.99 2.01
C LEU A 164 9.97 17.21 2.09
N HIS A 165 9.61 17.63 3.30
CA HIS A 165 8.82 18.84 3.51
C HIS A 165 9.51 20.09 2.92
N ARG A 166 10.82 20.25 3.14
CA ARG A 166 11.59 21.39 2.61
C ARG A 166 11.60 21.48 1.09
N ILE A 167 11.58 20.36 0.38
CA ILE A 167 11.55 20.34 -1.10
C ILE A 167 10.11 20.28 -1.66
N GLY A 168 9.10 20.36 -0.79
CA GLY A 168 7.69 20.37 -1.18
C GLY A 168 7.17 19.05 -1.75
N THR A 169 7.84 17.92 -1.49
CA THR A 169 7.33 16.59 -1.88
C THR A 169 6.28 16.13 -0.87
N PRO A 170 5.03 15.86 -1.29
CA PRO A 170 3.98 15.39 -0.38
C PRO A 170 4.36 14.07 0.30
N VAL A 171 4.21 14.04 1.63
CA VAL A 171 4.45 12.85 2.45
C VAL A 171 3.14 12.30 2.97
N ILE A 172 2.96 10.99 2.81
CA ILE A 172 1.98 10.18 3.54
C ILE A 172 2.74 9.41 4.62
N HIS A 173 2.33 9.56 5.86
CA HIS A 173 2.84 8.75 6.96
C HIS A 173 2.24 7.35 6.85
N TYR A 174 3.05 6.35 6.50
CA TYR A 174 2.58 4.98 6.33
C TYR A 174 2.73 4.20 7.63
N TRP A 175 1.73 4.32 8.49
CA TRP A 175 1.73 3.82 9.85
C TRP A 175 1.31 2.35 9.91
N ARG A 176 2.25 1.46 9.57
CA ARG A 176 2.01 0.02 9.54
C ARG A 176 3.27 -0.84 9.73
N PRO A 177 3.14 -2.03 10.32
CA PRO A 177 1.93 -2.55 10.97
C PRO A 177 1.76 -1.99 12.38
N PHE A 178 0.55 -2.08 12.92
CA PHE A 178 0.34 -2.07 14.36
C PHE A 178 0.57 -3.46 14.96
N LEU A 179 1.35 -3.48 16.03
CA LEU A 179 1.67 -4.58 16.92
C LEU A 179 1.40 -4.09 18.36
N PRO A 180 1.31 -4.98 19.36
CA PRO A 180 1.14 -4.54 20.74
C PRO A 180 2.18 -3.50 21.18
N THR A 181 3.43 -3.67 20.76
CA THR A 181 4.57 -2.83 21.19
C THR A 181 4.53 -1.38 20.69
N ASN A 182 3.83 -1.07 19.59
CA ASN A 182 3.66 0.30 19.09
C ASN A 182 2.22 0.81 19.23
N SER A 183 1.41 0.15 20.06
CA SER A 183 -0.02 0.46 20.25
C SER A 183 -0.33 1.08 21.62
N THR A 184 0.68 1.54 22.36
CA THR A 184 0.47 2.28 23.63
C THR A 184 0.16 3.76 23.36
N PRO A 185 -0.55 4.46 24.26
CA PRO A 185 -0.83 5.90 24.12
C PRO A 185 0.44 6.74 23.95
N GLU A 186 1.51 6.39 24.66
CA GLU A 186 2.79 7.10 24.59
C GLU A 186 3.49 6.87 23.25
N ALA A 187 3.42 5.64 22.72
CA ALA A 187 3.97 5.32 21.41
C ALA A 187 3.21 6.04 20.29
N VAL A 188 1.88 6.03 20.36
CA VAL A 188 1.00 6.75 19.44
C VAL A 188 1.26 8.25 19.47
N THR A 189 1.27 8.84 20.66
CA THR A 189 1.49 10.29 20.85
C THR A 189 2.85 10.71 20.29
N ARG A 190 3.92 9.99 20.65
CA ARG A 190 5.27 10.28 20.15
C ARG A 190 5.37 10.22 18.62
N VAL A 191 4.70 9.26 17.98
CA VAL A 191 4.68 9.16 16.52
C VAL A 191 3.90 10.32 15.92
N LEU A 192 2.68 10.57 16.39
CA LEU A 192 1.79 11.60 15.84
C LEU A 192 2.34 13.01 16.04
N ASP A 193 2.91 13.32 17.21
CA ASP A 193 3.53 14.62 17.49
C ASP A 193 4.66 14.96 16.51
N HIS A 194 5.38 13.94 16.02
CA HIS A 194 6.43 14.12 15.01
C HIS A 194 5.86 14.24 13.59
N VAL A 195 5.03 13.29 13.17
CA VAL A 195 4.63 13.16 11.76
C VAL A 195 3.62 14.21 11.32
N THR A 196 2.75 14.69 12.21
CA THR A 196 1.72 15.69 11.89
C THR A 196 2.31 17.04 11.49
N GLN A 197 3.56 17.32 11.88
CA GLN A 197 4.30 18.52 11.47
C GLN A 197 4.69 18.53 9.99
N TYR A 198 4.74 17.37 9.33
CA TYR A 198 5.36 17.23 8.01
C TYR A 198 4.50 16.46 6.98
N ALA A 199 3.80 15.42 7.43
CA ALA A 199 2.98 14.58 6.58
C ALA A 199 1.61 15.22 6.33
N ARG A 200 1.02 14.95 5.17
CA ARG A 200 -0.32 15.43 4.82
C ARG A 200 -1.43 14.64 5.51
N CYS A 201 -1.20 13.35 5.70
CA CYS A 201 -2.12 12.42 6.37
C CYS A 201 -1.36 11.17 6.81
N SER A 202 -2.02 10.33 7.61
CA SER A 202 -1.56 9.00 7.98
C SER A 202 -2.40 7.92 7.31
N VAL A 203 -1.75 6.81 6.94
CA VAL A 203 -2.42 5.56 6.60
C VAL A 203 -2.12 4.53 7.70
N ALA A 204 -3.12 4.25 8.53
CA ALA A 204 -3.05 3.33 9.66
C ALA A 204 -3.52 1.93 9.25
N ILE A 205 -2.64 0.93 9.34
CA ILE A 205 -2.98 -0.47 8.99
C ILE A 205 -2.40 -1.43 10.03
N GLY A 206 -3.23 -2.35 10.51
CA GLY A 206 -2.83 -3.46 11.35
C GLY A 206 -1.86 -4.42 10.67
N LEU A 207 -1.47 -5.48 11.40
CA LEU A 207 -0.63 -6.54 10.87
C LEU A 207 -1.36 -7.29 9.76
N LYS A 208 -0.78 -7.33 8.56
CA LYS A 208 -1.30 -8.19 7.48
C LYS A 208 -0.71 -9.59 7.63
N VAL A 209 -1.57 -10.58 7.72
CA VAL A 209 -1.21 -12.00 7.75
C VAL A 209 -1.71 -12.63 6.46
N LYS A 210 -0.83 -13.34 5.74
CA LYS A 210 -1.18 -14.00 4.48
C LYS A 210 -1.40 -15.48 4.76
N PRO A 211 -2.03 -16.20 3.82
CA PRO A 211 -2.02 -17.64 3.83
C PRO A 211 -0.62 -18.22 4.08
N GLY A 212 -0.50 -19.07 5.10
CA GLY A 212 0.74 -19.69 5.55
C GLY A 212 1.68 -18.80 6.38
N GLY A 213 1.32 -17.56 6.66
CA GLY A 213 2.13 -16.62 7.43
C GLY A 213 1.90 -16.67 8.95
N HIS A 214 0.88 -17.41 9.42
CA HIS A 214 0.50 -17.45 10.83
C HIS A 214 1.65 -17.88 11.76
N GLU A 215 2.32 -19.00 11.46
CA GLU A 215 3.42 -19.53 12.28
C GLU A 215 4.62 -18.60 12.40
N LEU A 216 4.95 -17.87 11.32
CA LEU A 216 6.02 -16.88 11.36
C LEU A 216 5.65 -15.70 12.27
N LEU A 217 4.39 -15.28 12.21
CA LEU A 217 3.93 -14.08 12.89
C LEU A 217 3.55 -14.32 14.36
N THR A 218 3.22 -15.55 14.77
CA THR A 218 3.10 -15.89 16.20
C THR A 218 4.43 -15.72 16.95
N GLY A 219 5.58 -15.88 16.27
CA GLY A 219 6.88 -15.56 16.84
C GLY A 219 7.08 -14.06 17.12
N LEU A 220 6.33 -13.18 16.45
CA LEU A 220 6.35 -11.73 16.63
C LEU A 220 5.23 -11.24 17.54
N TRP A 221 4.07 -11.90 17.50
CA TRP A 221 2.88 -11.58 18.28
C TRP A 221 2.22 -12.90 18.74
N PRO A 222 2.63 -13.45 19.91
CA PRO A 222 2.23 -14.77 20.39
C PRO A 222 0.72 -14.99 20.49
N GLU A 223 -0.04 -13.97 20.87
CA GLU A 223 -1.50 -14.02 21.04
C GLU A 223 -2.26 -14.31 19.72
N LEU A 224 -1.59 -14.24 18.57
CA LEU A 224 -2.15 -14.76 17.30
C LEU A 224 -2.45 -16.26 17.37
N ALA A 225 -1.77 -17.02 18.25
CA ALA A 225 -1.98 -18.45 18.42
C ALA A 225 -3.30 -18.80 19.12
N ASP A 226 -3.92 -17.84 19.82
CA ASP A 226 -5.20 -18.03 20.51
C ASP A 226 -6.41 -17.89 19.59
N LYS A 227 -6.19 -17.59 18.31
CA LYS A 227 -7.21 -17.43 17.27
C LYS A 227 -7.10 -18.54 16.23
N ASP A 228 -8.24 -18.87 15.65
CA ASP A 228 -8.27 -19.79 14.51
C ASP A 228 -7.37 -19.24 13.39
N LYS A 229 -6.48 -20.10 12.88
CA LYS A 229 -5.49 -19.73 11.87
C LYS A 229 -6.17 -19.11 10.64
N ASP A 230 -7.26 -19.71 10.18
CA ASP A 230 -7.90 -19.25 8.97
C ASP A 230 -8.57 -17.89 9.18
N ASP A 231 -9.09 -17.61 10.38
CA ASP A 231 -9.64 -16.29 10.70
C ASP A 231 -8.56 -15.20 10.69
N VAL A 232 -7.36 -15.51 11.18
CA VAL A 232 -6.21 -14.61 11.13
C VAL A 232 -5.75 -14.36 9.69
N GLU A 233 -5.64 -15.42 8.88
CA GLU A 233 -5.14 -15.35 7.51
C GLU A 233 -6.18 -14.76 6.51
N ARG A 234 -7.48 -14.82 6.82
CA ARG A 234 -8.56 -14.20 6.02
C ARG A 234 -8.83 -12.73 6.40
N ALA A 235 -8.37 -12.28 7.56
CA ALA A 235 -8.59 -10.91 8.00
C ALA A 235 -7.89 -9.90 7.07
N SER A 236 -8.54 -8.76 6.81
CA SER A 236 -7.91 -7.67 6.03
C SER A 236 -6.63 -7.13 6.68
N SER A 237 -6.60 -7.20 8.02
CA SER A 237 -5.49 -6.87 8.92
C SER A 237 -5.88 -7.27 10.34
N VAL A 238 -4.89 -7.52 11.19
CA VAL A 238 -5.04 -7.85 12.60
C VAL A 238 -4.62 -6.65 13.44
N TRP A 239 -5.43 -6.28 14.42
CA TRP A 239 -5.28 -5.08 15.22
C TRP A 239 -5.17 -5.38 16.71
N PRO A 240 -4.22 -4.75 17.43
CA PRO A 240 -4.25 -4.73 18.89
C PRO A 240 -5.50 -3.97 19.34
N GLU A 241 -6.25 -4.54 20.29
CA GLU A 241 -7.47 -3.94 20.82
C GLU A 241 -7.25 -2.50 21.31
N GLN A 242 -6.13 -2.25 21.99
CA GLN A 242 -5.78 -0.92 22.49
C GLN A 242 -5.72 0.12 21.35
N MET A 243 -5.05 -0.20 20.25
CA MET A 243 -5.01 0.70 19.09
C MET A 243 -6.39 0.87 18.45
N ARG A 244 -7.15 -0.24 18.33
CA ARG A 244 -8.51 -0.19 17.76
C ARG A 244 -9.45 0.70 18.56
N ALA A 245 -9.30 0.71 19.89
CA ALA A 245 -10.05 1.59 20.78
C ALA A 245 -9.59 3.06 20.69
N MET A 246 -8.30 3.32 20.52
CA MET A 246 -7.77 4.69 20.45
C MET A 246 -8.04 5.40 19.12
N LEU A 247 -8.00 4.68 17.99
CA LEU A 247 -8.10 5.24 16.63
C LEU A 247 -9.24 6.26 16.45
N PRO A 248 -10.49 5.97 16.87
CA PRO A 248 -11.61 6.89 16.73
C PRO A 248 -11.45 8.22 17.45
N HIS A 249 -10.63 8.27 18.50
CA HIS A 249 -10.43 9.43 19.38
C HIS A 249 -9.19 10.26 19.03
N LEU A 250 -8.34 9.80 18.10
CA LEU A 250 -7.17 10.58 17.67
C LEU A 250 -7.52 11.98 17.13
N PRO A 251 -8.64 12.19 16.40
CA PRO A 251 -9.04 13.54 15.99
C PRO A 251 -9.32 14.50 17.15
N ASP A 252 -9.67 14.00 18.34
CA ASP A 252 -9.91 14.86 19.51
C ASP A 252 -8.63 15.60 19.94
N THR A 253 -7.46 15.01 19.66
CA THR A 253 -6.13 15.57 19.96
C THR A 253 -5.47 16.22 18.74
N TYR A 254 -5.62 15.61 17.56
CA TYR A 254 -4.89 16.01 16.33
C TYR A 254 -5.75 16.76 15.31
N GLY A 255 -7.00 17.09 15.66
CA GLY A 255 -7.90 17.93 14.88
C GLY A 255 -8.14 17.39 13.46
N ASP A 256 -8.01 18.27 12.48
CA ASP A 256 -8.27 17.98 11.06
C ASP A 256 -7.19 17.11 10.38
N TYR A 257 -6.18 16.65 11.12
CA TYR A 257 -5.16 15.76 10.55
C TYR A 257 -5.77 14.42 10.11
N PRO A 258 -5.78 14.09 8.81
CA PRO A 258 -6.51 12.92 8.34
C PRO A 258 -5.79 11.61 8.66
N ILE A 259 -6.55 10.62 9.12
CA ILE A 259 -6.08 9.26 9.36
C ILE A 259 -6.97 8.31 8.57
N TYR A 260 -6.39 7.64 7.58
CA TYR A 260 -7.08 6.70 6.72
C TYR A 260 -6.69 5.26 7.07
N GLU A 261 -7.63 4.34 7.01
CA GLU A 261 -7.34 2.90 7.01
C GLU A 261 -7.27 2.32 5.58
N THR A 262 -7.31 3.18 4.55
CA THR A 262 -7.12 2.81 3.14
C THR A 262 -6.12 3.72 2.44
N ASN A 263 -5.23 3.11 1.64
CA ASN A 263 -4.32 3.87 0.78
C ASN A 263 -5.08 4.67 -0.28
N THR A 264 -6.20 4.14 -0.78
CA THR A 264 -7.00 4.78 -1.84
C THR A 264 -7.52 6.16 -1.44
N CYS A 265 -8.12 6.28 -0.25
CA CYS A 265 -8.61 7.56 0.24
C CYS A 265 -7.47 8.54 0.60
N ALA A 266 -6.35 8.03 1.14
CA ALA A 266 -5.18 8.86 1.39
C ALA A 266 -4.56 9.41 0.10
N LEU A 267 -4.48 8.60 -0.95
CA LEU A 267 -4.02 9.05 -2.28
C LEU A 267 -4.97 10.08 -2.86
N SER A 268 -6.28 9.81 -2.86
CA SER A 268 -7.29 10.77 -3.30
C SER A 268 -7.14 12.11 -2.58
N TYR A 269 -6.95 12.09 -1.26
CA TYR A 269 -6.72 13.29 -0.46
C TYR A 269 -5.43 14.04 -0.82
N VAL A 270 -4.30 13.34 -0.95
CA VAL A 270 -3.01 14.00 -1.29
C VAL A 270 -2.96 14.48 -2.74
N LEU A 271 -3.75 13.86 -3.63
CA LEU A 271 -3.87 14.25 -5.03
C LEU A 271 -4.97 15.28 -5.28
N ASP A 272 -5.71 15.70 -4.25
CA ASP A 272 -6.88 16.58 -4.34
C ASP A 272 -7.92 16.07 -5.36
N GLN A 273 -8.18 14.76 -5.32
CA GLN A 273 -9.08 14.03 -6.22
C GLN A 273 -10.20 13.33 -5.45
N PRO A 274 -11.37 13.09 -6.06
CA PRO A 274 -12.37 12.22 -5.45
C PRO A 274 -11.86 10.79 -5.31
N ASP A 275 -12.50 10.03 -4.42
CA ASP A 275 -12.31 8.59 -4.35
C ASP A 275 -12.74 7.91 -5.66
N ARG A 276 -11.87 7.03 -6.17
CA ARG A 276 -12.08 6.29 -7.43
C ARG A 276 -12.50 4.84 -7.21
N PHE A 277 -12.55 4.38 -5.96
CA PHE A 277 -12.85 2.99 -5.62
C PHE A 277 -14.29 2.79 -5.12
N HIS A 278 -15.10 3.85 -5.19
CA HIS A 278 -16.47 3.86 -4.68
C HIS A 278 -16.56 3.43 -3.20
N ILE A 279 -15.59 3.89 -2.41
CA ILE A 279 -15.51 3.78 -0.95
C ILE A 279 -16.50 4.73 -0.28
N LEU A 280 -16.86 5.86 -0.92
CA LEU A 280 -17.86 6.79 -0.39
C LEU A 280 -19.14 6.06 0.03
N GLY A 281 -19.66 6.40 1.22
CA GLY A 281 -20.85 5.77 1.79
C GLY A 281 -20.66 4.34 2.31
N SER A 282 -19.50 3.71 2.12
CA SER A 282 -19.20 2.42 2.73
C SER A 282 -18.92 2.51 4.23
N ALA A 283 -18.95 1.37 4.92
CA ALA A 283 -18.53 1.27 6.32
C ALA A 283 -17.08 1.75 6.53
N VAL A 284 -16.19 1.56 5.54
CA VAL A 284 -14.82 2.06 5.59
C VAL A 284 -14.80 3.60 5.58
N CYS A 285 -15.59 4.23 4.70
CA CYS A 285 -15.70 5.69 4.65
C CYS A 285 -16.33 6.31 5.91
N GLN A 286 -17.33 5.64 6.48
CA GLN A 286 -18.11 6.18 7.59
C GLN A 286 -17.48 5.90 8.97
N LYS A 287 -16.83 4.74 9.14
CA LYS A 287 -16.40 4.25 10.47
C LYS A 287 -14.89 4.10 10.63
N GLN A 288 -14.11 4.12 9.55
CA GLN A 288 -12.68 3.80 9.59
C GLN A 288 -11.82 4.97 9.12
N ASN A 289 -12.24 5.65 8.05
CA ASN A 289 -11.48 6.78 7.52
C ASN A 289 -11.90 8.10 8.19
N HIS A 290 -10.94 8.73 8.85
CA HIS A 290 -11.03 10.10 9.37
C HIS A 290 -10.71 11.09 8.25
N CYS A 291 -11.73 11.38 7.45
CA CYS A 291 -11.65 12.21 6.25
C CYS A 291 -12.20 13.63 6.51
N PRO A 292 -11.47 14.71 6.15
CA PRO A 292 -11.96 16.08 6.25
C PRO A 292 -13.23 16.32 5.42
N ALA A 293 -14.05 17.26 5.85
CA ALA A 293 -15.29 17.62 5.17
C ALA A 293 -15.05 18.03 3.70
N ALA A 294 -13.98 18.78 3.42
CA ALA A 294 -13.63 19.20 2.06
C ALA A 294 -13.38 18.00 1.12
N GLN A 295 -12.66 16.98 1.59
CA GLN A 295 -12.41 15.77 0.81
C GLN A 295 -13.69 14.94 0.61
N ARG A 296 -14.57 14.88 1.62
CA ARG A 296 -15.88 14.23 1.46
C ARG A 296 -16.73 14.94 0.39
N ALA A 297 -16.77 16.27 0.39
CA ALA A 297 -17.46 17.05 -0.61
C ALA A 297 -16.90 16.82 -2.03
N LEU A 298 -15.57 16.68 -2.18
CA LEU A 298 -14.95 16.30 -3.45
C LEU A 298 -15.45 14.91 -3.91
N CYS A 299 -15.47 13.92 -3.01
CA CYS A 299 -15.96 12.58 -3.32
C CYS A 299 -17.45 12.56 -3.69
N GLU A 300 -18.28 13.35 -3.01
CA GLU A 300 -19.72 13.48 -3.28
C GLU A 300 -20.00 14.10 -4.65
N LYS A 301 -19.24 15.13 -5.01
CA LYS A 301 -19.30 15.73 -6.35
C LYS A 301 -18.84 14.73 -7.42
N GLY A 302 -17.84 13.93 -7.09
CA GLY A 302 -17.22 12.96 -7.99
C GLY A 302 -16.54 13.62 -9.20
N GLU A 303 -16.03 12.77 -10.08
CA GLU A 303 -15.55 13.17 -11.40
C GLU A 303 -16.50 12.60 -12.46
N PRO A 304 -16.77 13.33 -13.57
CA PRO A 304 -17.49 12.78 -14.70
C PRO A 304 -16.81 11.50 -15.19
N ALA A 305 -17.57 10.40 -15.26
CA ALA A 305 -17.11 9.12 -15.76
C ALA A 305 -18.14 8.57 -16.76
N PRO A 306 -17.72 7.83 -17.80
CA PRO A 306 -18.65 7.14 -18.68
C PRO A 306 -19.59 6.23 -17.89
N PRO A 307 -20.86 6.07 -18.29
CA PRO A 307 -21.76 5.11 -17.69
C PRO A 307 -21.16 3.70 -17.75
N VAL A 308 -21.20 2.99 -16.61
CA VAL A 308 -20.76 1.60 -16.54
C VAL A 308 -21.96 0.70 -16.82
N ASN A 309 -21.81 -0.20 -17.78
CA ASN A 309 -22.80 -1.21 -18.14
C ASN A 309 -22.13 -2.57 -18.30
N GLU A 310 -22.93 -3.63 -18.45
CA GLU A 310 -22.42 -5.00 -18.60
C GLU A 310 -21.46 -5.18 -19.78
N ASN A 311 -21.64 -4.45 -20.88
CA ASN A 311 -20.73 -4.53 -22.03
C ASN A 311 -19.35 -3.96 -21.68
N ALA A 312 -19.30 -2.81 -20.99
CA ALA A 312 -18.04 -2.21 -20.52
C ALA A 312 -17.33 -3.11 -19.50
N ILE A 313 -18.10 -3.73 -18.59
CA ILE A 313 -17.57 -4.70 -17.61
C ILE A 313 -16.99 -5.93 -18.31
N THR A 314 -17.73 -6.51 -19.26
CA THR A 314 -17.30 -7.68 -20.04
C THR A 314 -16.04 -7.39 -20.83
N ALA A 315 -16.02 -6.31 -21.61
CA ALA A 315 -14.87 -5.94 -22.44
C ALA A 315 -13.61 -5.69 -21.60
N HIS A 316 -13.75 -5.09 -20.40
CA HIS A 316 -12.61 -4.87 -19.51
C HIS A 316 -12.11 -6.18 -18.88
N LEU A 317 -13.01 -7.09 -18.52
CA LEU A 317 -12.62 -8.41 -18.01
C LEU A 317 -11.93 -9.27 -19.07
N GLU A 318 -12.42 -9.26 -20.31
CA GLU A 318 -11.79 -9.93 -21.45
C GLU A 318 -10.37 -9.39 -21.71
N LYS A 319 -10.18 -8.07 -21.65
CA LYS A 319 -8.85 -7.43 -21.72
C LYS A 319 -7.89 -7.97 -20.66
N LEU A 320 -8.42 -8.29 -19.48
CA LEU A 320 -7.65 -8.83 -18.35
C LEU A 320 -7.54 -10.36 -18.35
N GLY A 321 -8.06 -11.03 -19.38
CA GLY A 321 -8.06 -12.49 -19.49
C GLY A 321 -9.01 -13.21 -18.53
N VAL A 322 -10.02 -12.50 -17.99
CA VAL A 322 -11.04 -13.08 -17.12
C VAL A 322 -12.32 -13.27 -17.93
N THR A 323 -12.63 -14.52 -18.28
CA THR A 323 -13.81 -14.86 -19.10
C THR A 323 -14.79 -15.75 -18.31
N GLU A 324 -16.09 -15.60 -18.59
CA GLU A 324 -17.14 -16.56 -18.16
C GLU A 324 -17.32 -16.75 -16.64
N VAL A 325 -17.03 -15.74 -15.82
CA VAL A 325 -17.25 -15.83 -14.37
C VAL A 325 -18.67 -15.36 -14.02
N PRO A 326 -19.50 -16.19 -13.34
CA PRO A 326 -20.82 -15.79 -12.89
C PRO A 326 -20.77 -14.58 -11.96
N ARG A 327 -21.60 -13.58 -12.24
CA ARG A 327 -21.59 -12.28 -11.53
C ARG A 327 -22.95 -11.60 -11.56
N SER A 328 -23.14 -10.63 -10.68
CA SER A 328 -24.28 -9.72 -10.68
C SER A 328 -23.81 -8.27 -10.64
N TRP A 329 -24.42 -7.43 -11.48
CA TRP A 329 -24.18 -5.98 -11.53
C TRP A 329 -25.39 -5.23 -10.96
N ASP A 330 -25.13 -4.40 -9.95
CA ASP A 330 -26.10 -3.45 -9.41
C ASP A 330 -25.74 -2.03 -9.89
N PRO A 331 -26.51 -1.44 -10.83
CA PRO A 331 -26.22 -0.11 -11.36
C PRO A 331 -26.46 1.02 -10.35
N ASP A 332 -27.36 0.83 -9.38
CA ASP A 332 -27.73 1.87 -8.41
C ASP A 332 -26.61 2.03 -7.38
N SER A 333 -26.11 0.92 -6.85
CA SER A 333 -24.99 0.92 -5.90
C SER A 333 -23.62 0.88 -6.55
N LYS A 334 -23.57 0.84 -7.90
CA LYS A 334 -22.37 0.63 -8.71
C LYS A 334 -21.49 -0.50 -8.17
N THR A 335 -22.12 -1.62 -7.82
CA THR A 335 -21.44 -2.76 -7.21
C THR A 335 -21.52 -3.97 -8.13
N LEU A 336 -20.34 -4.49 -8.50
CA LEU A 336 -20.20 -5.77 -9.19
C LEU A 336 -19.85 -6.85 -8.16
N THR A 337 -20.65 -7.91 -8.12
CA THR A 337 -20.42 -9.07 -7.23
C THR A 337 -20.13 -10.30 -8.06
N PHE A 338 -18.94 -10.87 -7.90
CA PHE A 338 -18.60 -12.17 -8.46
C PHE A 338 -19.11 -13.29 -7.56
N LEU A 339 -19.77 -14.29 -8.15
CA LEU A 339 -20.30 -15.45 -7.43
C LEU A 339 -19.26 -16.57 -7.30
N ALA A 340 -18.12 -16.44 -7.99
CA ALA A 340 -16.95 -17.28 -7.87
C ALA A 340 -15.69 -16.42 -7.69
N PRO A 341 -14.64 -16.89 -6.99
CA PRO A 341 -13.40 -16.15 -6.84
C PRO A 341 -12.77 -15.84 -8.20
N ILE A 342 -12.28 -14.62 -8.37
CA ILE A 342 -11.40 -14.23 -9.48
C ILE A 342 -10.04 -13.78 -8.92
N PRO A 343 -8.98 -13.73 -9.74
CA PRO A 343 -7.70 -13.20 -9.29
C PRO A 343 -7.82 -11.73 -8.82
N THR A 344 -7.12 -11.41 -7.73
CA THR A 344 -7.21 -10.11 -7.03
C THR A 344 -6.76 -8.95 -7.92
N ALA A 345 -5.71 -9.14 -8.73
CA ALA A 345 -5.19 -8.11 -9.63
C ALA A 345 -6.25 -7.62 -10.66
N PRO A 346 -6.89 -8.50 -11.45
CA PRO A 346 -8.02 -8.12 -12.30
C PRO A 346 -9.18 -7.44 -11.57
N ALA A 347 -9.58 -7.94 -10.39
CA ALA A 347 -10.67 -7.36 -9.60
C ALA A 347 -10.35 -5.89 -9.20
N ASN A 348 -9.12 -5.64 -8.74
CA ASN A 348 -8.65 -4.31 -8.38
C ASN A 348 -8.56 -3.38 -9.59
N ASN A 349 -8.06 -3.87 -10.73
CA ASN A 349 -7.94 -3.07 -11.94
C ASN A 349 -9.31 -2.65 -12.49
N LEU A 350 -10.28 -3.56 -12.45
CA LEU A 350 -11.66 -3.30 -12.83
C LEU A 350 -12.30 -2.24 -11.94
N ALA A 351 -12.14 -2.37 -10.61
CA ALA A 351 -12.64 -1.39 -9.65
C ALA A 351 -12.08 0.01 -9.92
N GLN A 352 -10.76 0.11 -10.18
CA GLN A 352 -10.07 1.37 -10.47
C GLN A 352 -10.48 1.99 -11.80
N THR A 353 -10.52 1.19 -12.86
CA THR A 353 -10.73 1.69 -14.22
C THR A 353 -12.18 2.11 -14.43
N LEU A 354 -13.13 1.28 -13.95
CA LEU A 354 -14.56 1.56 -14.10
C LEU A 354 -15.13 2.40 -12.96
N ARG A 355 -14.36 2.64 -11.90
CA ARG A 355 -14.76 3.42 -10.72
C ARG A 355 -16.00 2.86 -10.03
N ILE A 356 -15.99 1.54 -9.84
CA ILE A 356 -17.07 0.76 -9.24
C ILE A 356 -16.57 0.01 -8.01
N ARG A 357 -17.50 -0.44 -7.18
CA ARG A 357 -17.19 -1.38 -6.11
C ARG A 357 -17.16 -2.80 -6.68
N VAL A 358 -16.11 -3.57 -6.35
CA VAL A 358 -16.00 -4.98 -6.73
C VAL A 358 -15.98 -5.85 -5.48
N ARG A 359 -16.85 -6.85 -5.45
CA ARG A 359 -16.93 -7.86 -4.40
C ARG A 359 -16.62 -9.23 -5.01
N THR A 360 -15.67 -9.92 -4.39
CA THR A 360 -15.30 -11.29 -4.77
C THR A 360 -14.89 -12.04 -3.51
N ALA A 361 -15.13 -13.35 -3.47
CA ALA A 361 -14.56 -14.21 -2.46
C ALA A 361 -13.02 -14.24 -2.60
N ALA A 362 -12.34 -14.57 -1.50
CA ALA A 362 -10.89 -14.75 -1.51
C ALA A 362 -10.51 -15.90 -2.45
N ASN A 363 -9.49 -15.67 -3.28
CA ASN A 363 -8.94 -16.70 -4.14
C ASN A 363 -7.74 -17.35 -3.43
N ALA A 364 -7.83 -18.65 -3.16
CA ALA A 364 -6.78 -19.39 -2.44
C ALA A 364 -5.43 -19.41 -3.19
N ASN A 365 -5.45 -19.17 -4.51
CA ASN A 365 -4.24 -19.12 -5.34
C ASN A 365 -3.58 -17.74 -5.37
N ASP A 366 -4.23 -16.71 -4.80
CA ASP A 366 -3.63 -15.38 -4.76
C ASP A 366 -2.58 -15.28 -3.66
N HIS A 367 -1.38 -14.83 -4.05
CA HIS A 367 -0.27 -14.58 -3.12
C HIS A 367 -0.37 -13.19 -2.44
N TYR A 368 -1.45 -12.46 -2.67
CA TYR A 368 -1.71 -11.13 -2.13
C TYR A 368 -2.97 -11.11 -1.28
N TRP A 369 -2.99 -10.25 -0.25
CA TRP A 369 -4.09 -10.09 0.69
C TRP A 369 -5.32 -9.49 0.01
N THR A 370 -6.50 -10.00 0.36
CA THR A 370 -7.75 -9.30 0.09
C THR A 370 -7.84 -8.03 0.94
N GLY A 371 -8.38 -6.98 0.34
CA GLY A 371 -8.40 -5.65 0.91
C GLY A 371 -9.74 -5.28 1.52
N LYS A 372 -9.78 -4.14 2.20
CA LYS A 372 -11.05 -3.59 2.71
C LYS A 372 -11.94 -3.07 1.59
N ALA A 373 -11.34 -2.62 0.47
CA ALA A 373 -12.08 -2.21 -0.72
C ALA A 373 -12.84 -3.38 -1.36
N THR A 374 -12.34 -4.61 -1.20
CA THR A 374 -12.96 -5.85 -1.70
C THR A 374 -13.90 -6.51 -0.70
N GLY A 375 -14.09 -5.91 0.49
CA GLY A 375 -15.06 -6.35 1.49
C GLY A 375 -14.48 -7.12 2.70
N SER A 376 -13.16 -7.29 2.80
CA SER A 376 -12.54 -8.01 3.92
C SER A 376 -12.62 -7.21 5.23
N VAL A 377 -12.85 -7.92 6.34
CA VAL A 377 -13.05 -7.34 7.68
C VAL A 377 -11.76 -7.46 8.50
N PRO A 378 -11.39 -6.47 9.34
CA PRO A 378 -10.26 -6.60 10.25
C PRO A 378 -10.57 -7.54 11.43
N LEU A 379 -9.54 -8.20 11.95
CA LEU A 379 -9.61 -8.96 13.20
C LEU A 379 -9.00 -8.13 14.33
N THR A 380 -9.62 -8.13 15.50
CA THR A 380 -9.06 -7.50 16.71
C THR A 380 -8.66 -8.57 17.70
N ILE A 381 -7.46 -8.45 18.25
CA ILE A 381 -6.94 -9.34 19.29
C ILE A 381 -6.89 -8.57 20.60
N PRO A 382 -7.56 -9.06 21.66
CA PRO A 382 -7.46 -8.47 22.98
C PRO A 382 -6.01 -8.37 23.43
N GLY A 383 -5.60 -7.20 23.89
CA GLY A 383 -4.30 -7.07 24.54
C GLY A 383 -4.44 -7.52 25.98
N ASN A 384 -3.83 -8.64 26.37
CA ASN A 384 -3.42 -8.89 27.77
C ASN A 384 -2.75 -10.27 27.94
N ARG A 385 -1.45 -10.26 28.27
CA ARG A 385 -0.99 -10.48 29.66
C ARG A 385 0.19 -9.54 29.91
N ALA A 386 0.09 -8.72 30.96
CA ALA A 386 1.29 -8.27 31.63
C ALA A 386 2.06 -9.54 32.03
N VAL A 387 3.26 -9.72 31.50
CA VAL A 387 4.22 -10.70 32.02
C VAL A 387 4.97 -10.02 33.15
#